data_AF-A0A850EZL9-F1
#
_entry.id   AF-A0A850EZL9-F1
#
_cell.length_a   1.000
_cell.length_b   1.000
_cell.length_c   1.000
_cell.angle_alpha   90.00
_cell.angle_beta   90.00
_cell.angle_gamma   90.00
#
_symmetry.space_group_name_H-M   'P 1'
#
loop_
_entity.id
_entity.type
_entity.pdbx_description
1 polymer ?
#
loop_
_entity_poly.entity_id
_entity_poly.type
_entity_poly.pdbx_seq_one_letter_code
_entity_poly.pdbx_strand_id
1 'polypeptide(L)'
;MLAATLKLTLSERASRMVVPDLQALIPSSDISIFINHLAADHSTTVECSRSTEVCSLLAATLMTWLRLCAAKGLQLWSNGDALDAKALDTQRLYGLLMAADTHLVMDFNQ
;
A
#
# COMPACT_ATOMS: atom_id res chain seq x y z
N MET A 1 -8.69 23.17 -3.02
CA MET A 1 -7.46 22.52 -2.51
C MET A 1 -7.54 21.08 -2.96
N LEU A 2 -6.63 20.61 -3.82
CA LEU A 2 -6.53 19.18 -4.10
C LEU A 2 -6.13 18.51 -2.78
N ALA A 3 -6.94 17.58 -2.28
CA ALA A 3 -6.56 16.80 -1.12
C ALA A 3 -5.24 16.10 -1.43
N ALA A 4 -4.27 16.14 -0.50
CA ALA A 4 -3.04 15.40 -0.68
C ALA A 4 -3.38 13.91 -0.85
N THR A 5 -2.95 13.31 -1.94
CA THR A 5 -3.17 11.89 -2.20
C THR A 5 -1.93 11.10 -1.79
N LEU A 6 -2.12 9.83 -1.46
CA LEU A 6 -1.05 8.86 -1.33
C LEU A 6 -1.19 7.84 -2.45
N LYS A 7 -0.06 7.26 -2.88
CA LYS A 7 -0.05 6.21 -3.91
C LYS A 7 0.60 4.95 -3.38
N LEU A 8 -0.10 3.84 -3.53
CA LEU A 8 0.37 2.50 -3.25
C LEU A 8 0.32 1.70 -4.55
N THR A 9 1.47 1.25 -5.05
CA THR A 9 1.55 0.34 -6.18
C THR A 9 1.65 -1.08 -5.68
N LEU A 10 0.83 -1.96 -6.23
CA LEU A 10 0.77 -3.38 -5.91
C LEU A 10 1.15 -4.17 -7.15
N SER A 11 2.01 -5.17 -7.02
CA SER A 11 2.16 -6.15 -8.10
C SER A 11 0.88 -6.95 -8.30
N GLU A 12 0.77 -7.65 -9.43
CA GLU A 12 -0.44 -8.42 -9.75
C GLU A 12 -0.85 -9.41 -8.64
N ARG A 13 0.14 -10.06 -8.01
CA ARG A 13 -0.14 -11.01 -6.93
C ARG A 13 -0.58 -10.27 -5.65
N ALA A 14 0.09 -9.17 -5.31
CA ALA A 14 -0.27 -8.36 -4.16
C ALA A 14 -1.65 -7.72 -4.33
N SER A 15 -2.01 -7.29 -5.55
CA SER A 15 -3.29 -6.63 -5.83
C SER A 15 -4.48 -7.56 -5.59
N ARG A 16 -4.41 -8.80 -6.09
CA ARG A 16 -5.47 -9.81 -5.88
C ARG A 16 -5.73 -10.11 -4.41
N MET A 17 -4.73 -9.93 -3.56
CA MET A 17 -4.82 -10.24 -2.13
C MET A 17 -5.25 -9.03 -1.31
N VAL A 18 -4.63 -7.88 -1.55
CA VAL A 18 -4.74 -6.70 -0.68
C VAL A 18 -5.91 -5.80 -1.09
N VAL A 19 -6.19 -5.65 -2.39
CA VAL A 19 -7.23 -4.72 -2.88
C VAL A 19 -8.63 -5.01 -2.30
N PRO A 20 -9.11 -6.27 -2.23
CA PRO A 20 -10.42 -6.55 -1.67
C PRO A 20 -10.58 -6.04 -0.23
N ASP A 21 -9.55 -6.20 0.61
CA ASP A 21 -9.57 -5.73 1.99
C ASP A 21 -9.54 -4.19 2.05
N LEU A 22 -8.75 -3.55 1.18
CA LEU A 22 -8.73 -2.08 1.11
C LEU A 22 -10.10 -1.52 0.71
N GLN A 23 -10.79 -2.14 -0.25
CA GLN A 23 -12.13 -1.73 -0.66
C GLN A 23 -13.20 -1.99 0.42
N ALA A 24 -12.99 -3.00 1.26
CA ALA A 24 -13.90 -3.30 2.36
C ALA A 24 -13.72 -2.33 3.55
N LEU A 25 -12.51 -1.80 3.74
CA LEU A 25 -12.15 -0.97 4.90
C LEU A 25 -12.21 0.53 4.62
N ILE A 26 -11.88 0.95 3.39
CA ILE A 26 -11.75 2.37 3.04
C ILE A 26 -13.01 2.82 2.28
N PRO A 27 -13.64 3.94 2.68
CA PRO A 27 -14.78 4.49 1.96
C PRO A 27 -14.47 4.71 0.47
N SER A 28 -15.42 4.42 -0.41
CA SER A 28 -15.26 4.59 -1.85
C SER A 28 -15.00 6.04 -2.28
N SER A 29 -15.35 7.03 -1.44
CA SER A 29 -14.99 8.44 -1.61
C SER A 29 -13.49 8.71 -1.47
N ASP A 30 -12.77 7.82 -0.80
CA ASP A 30 -11.39 8.01 -0.35
C ASP A 30 -10.40 7.03 -0.98
N ILE A 31 -10.86 6.14 -1.86
CA ILE A 31 -10.03 5.17 -2.58
C ILE A 31 -10.37 5.16 -4.07
N SER A 32 -9.32 5.21 -4.89
CA SER A 32 -9.38 5.00 -6.34
C SER A 32 -8.39 3.93 -6.74
N ILE A 33 -8.83 2.97 -7.56
CA ILE A 33 -8.02 1.82 -7.96
C ILE A 33 -7.85 1.85 -9.48
N PHE A 34 -6.59 1.86 -9.90
CA PHE A 34 -6.18 1.89 -11.30
C PHE A 34 -5.41 0.63 -11.61
N ILE A 35 -5.98 -0.23 -12.46
CA ILE A 35 -5.33 -1.48 -12.87
C ILE A 35 -4.64 -1.23 -14.20
N ASN A 36 -3.32 -1.38 -14.23
CA ASN A 36 -2.55 -1.20 -15.46
C ASN A 36 -2.37 -2.55 -16.17
N HIS A 37 -3.28 -2.85 -17.08
CA HIS A 37 -3.21 -4.05 -17.91
C HIS A 37 -2.17 -3.98 -19.04
N LEU A 38 -1.62 -2.80 -19.31
CA LEU A 38 -0.71 -2.55 -20.43
C LEU A 38 0.77 -2.52 -20.01
N ALA A 39 1.07 -2.37 -18.71
CA ALA A 39 2.43 -2.47 -18.21
C ALA A 39 2.89 -3.92 -18.16
N ALA A 40 4.17 -4.14 -18.50
CA ALA A 40 4.79 -5.46 -18.48
C ALA A 40 4.78 -6.13 -17.09
N ASP A 41 4.58 -5.36 -16.03
CA ASP A 41 4.55 -5.81 -14.63
C ASP A 41 3.13 -6.05 -14.07
N HIS A 42 2.08 -5.77 -14.86
CA HIS A 42 0.67 -5.88 -14.46
C HIS A 42 0.37 -5.32 -13.07
N SER A 43 0.84 -4.10 -12.80
CA SER A 43 0.67 -3.43 -11.51
C SER A 43 -0.71 -2.79 -11.32
N THR A 44 -1.14 -2.70 -10.06
CA THR A 44 -2.33 -1.96 -9.64
C THR A 44 -1.91 -0.79 -8.79
N THR A 45 -2.34 0.42 -9.13
CA THR A 45 -2.13 1.61 -8.31
C THR A 45 -3.39 1.91 -7.51
N VAL A 46 -3.25 1.95 -6.20
CA VAL A 46 -4.27 2.42 -5.28
C VAL A 46 -3.92 3.85 -4.89
N GLU A 47 -4.81 4.79 -5.19
CA GLU A 47 -4.71 6.17 -4.72
C GLU A 47 -5.74 6.40 -3.63
N CYS A 48 -5.30 6.94 -2.50
CA CYS A 48 -6.20 7.25 -1.39
C CYS A 48 -6.04 8.69 -0.89
N SER A 49 -7.07 9.19 -0.20
CA SER A 49 -6.96 10.44 0.54
C SER A 49 -5.97 10.30 1.70
N ARG A 50 -5.16 11.34 1.92
CA ARG A 50 -4.18 11.37 3.02
C ARG A 50 -4.82 11.95 4.28
N SER A 51 -5.76 11.21 4.85
CA SER A 51 -6.40 11.53 6.12
C SER A 51 -5.88 10.62 7.23
N THR A 52 -6.00 11.06 8.49
CA THR A 52 -5.61 10.25 9.65
C THR A 52 -6.32 8.89 9.65
N GLU A 53 -7.62 8.88 9.33
CA GLU A 53 -8.44 7.67 9.30
C GLU A 53 -7.95 6.70 8.23
N VAL A 54 -7.83 7.16 6.98
CA VAL A 54 -7.43 6.33 5.84
C VAL A 54 -6.00 5.82 6.00
N CYS A 55 -5.06 6.67 6.43
CA CYS A 55 -3.68 6.26 6.68
C CYS A 55 -3.58 5.25 7.83
N SER A 56 -4.43 5.35 8.86
CA SER A 56 -4.44 4.38 9.97
C SER A 56 -4.93 3.00 9.52
N LEU A 57 -6.01 2.96 8.72
CA LEU A 57 -6.56 1.71 8.15
C LEU A 57 -5.59 1.07 7.18
N LEU A 58 -4.95 1.87 6.31
CA LEU A 58 -3.90 1.39 5.41
C LEU A 58 -2.72 0.82 6.17
N ALA A 59 -2.19 1.52 7.17
CA ALA A 59 -1.07 1.04 7.96
C ALA A 59 -1.38 -0.32 8.59
N ALA A 60 -2.56 -0.46 9.21
CA ALA A 60 -2.99 -1.72 9.82
C ALA A 60 -3.13 -2.85 8.80
N THR A 61 -3.77 -2.58 7.66
CA THR A 61 -4.01 -3.57 6.61
C THR A 61 -2.70 -4.04 5.96
N LEU A 62 -1.85 -3.09 5.57
CA LEU A 62 -0.56 -3.40 4.94
C LEU A 62 0.37 -4.14 5.90
N MET A 63 0.43 -3.73 7.18
CA MET A 63 1.20 -4.48 8.18
C MET A 63 0.66 -5.90 8.37
N THR A 64 -0.66 -6.09 8.38
CA THR A 64 -1.28 -7.42 8.52
C THR A 64 -0.84 -8.33 7.38
N TRP A 65 -0.93 -7.85 6.14
CA TRP A 65 -0.49 -8.62 4.97
C TRP A 65 1.01 -8.88 4.98
N LEU A 66 1.84 -7.89 5.33
CA LEU A 66 3.28 -8.07 5.48
C LEU A 66 3.61 -9.15 6.50
N ARG A 67 2.93 -9.20 7.65
CA ARG A 67 3.15 -10.23 8.67
C ARG A 67 2.70 -11.62 8.20
N LEU A 68 1.53 -11.71 7.56
CA LEU A 68 1.00 -12.99 7.06
C LEU A 68 1.82 -13.58 5.90
N CYS A 69 2.41 -12.72 5.08
CA CYS A 69 3.09 -13.13 3.85
C CYS A 69 4.61 -12.91 3.85
N ALA A 70 5.21 -12.49 4.99
CA ALA A 70 6.65 -12.33 5.12
C ALA A 70 7.43 -13.59 4.69
N ALA A 71 6.97 -14.77 5.12
CA ALA A 71 7.59 -16.05 4.76
C ALA A 71 7.44 -16.41 3.27
N LYS A 72 6.52 -15.75 2.56
CA LYS A 72 6.27 -15.94 1.12
C LYS A 72 6.97 -14.86 0.28
N GLY A 73 7.79 -14.00 0.89
CA GLY A 73 8.57 -12.99 0.18
C GLY A 73 7.83 -11.68 -0.09
N LEU A 74 6.68 -11.41 0.55
CA LEU A 74 6.03 -10.09 0.43
C LEU A 74 6.92 -9.01 1.07
N GLN A 75 7.25 -7.99 0.29
CA GLN A 75 8.05 -6.84 0.71
C GLN A 75 7.30 -5.52 0.46
N LEU A 76 7.74 -4.48 1.16
CA LEU A 76 7.25 -3.13 1.03
C LEU A 76 8.45 -2.22 0.75
N TRP A 77 8.36 -1.39 -0.28
CA TRP A 77 9.34 -0.36 -0.59
C TRP A 77 8.73 1.02 -0.40
N SER A 78 9.55 1.97 0.00
CA SER A 78 9.20 3.38 0.06
C SER A 78 10.18 4.16 -0.79
N ASN A 79 9.69 4.85 -1.83
CA ASN A 79 10.51 5.65 -2.74
C ASN A 79 11.71 4.89 -3.35
N GLY A 80 11.57 3.58 -3.56
CA GLY A 80 12.61 2.70 -4.11
C GLY A 80 13.44 1.96 -3.06
N ASP A 81 13.38 2.36 -1.79
CA ASP A 81 14.12 1.71 -0.70
C ASP A 81 13.28 0.61 -0.05
N ALA A 82 13.85 -0.60 0.07
CA ALA A 82 13.20 -1.71 0.75
C ALA A 82 13.08 -1.43 2.24
N LEU A 83 11.87 -1.55 2.79
CA LEU A 83 11.62 -1.42 4.21
C LEU A 83 11.91 -2.75 4.92
N ASP A 84 12.69 -2.70 5.99
CA ASP A 84 12.92 -3.88 6.83
C ASP A 84 11.63 -4.26 7.57
N ALA A 85 10.96 -5.30 7.08
CA ALA A 85 9.73 -5.81 7.66
C ALA A 85 9.88 -6.26 9.12
N LYS A 86 11.10 -6.58 9.61
CA LYS A 86 11.33 -6.93 11.02
C LYS A 86 11.31 -5.69 11.91
N ALA A 87 11.88 -4.58 11.43
CA ALA A 87 11.97 -3.30 12.15
C ALA A 87 10.78 -2.37 11.89
N LEU A 88 9.93 -2.67 10.90
CA LEU A 88 8.74 -1.89 10.58
C LEU A 88 7.59 -2.27 11.53
N ASP A 89 6.97 -1.28 12.15
CA ASP A 89 5.72 -1.41 12.89
C ASP A 89 4.61 -0.53 12.28
N THR A 90 3.38 -0.70 12.77
CA THR A 90 2.20 0.02 12.27
C THR A 90 2.34 1.53 12.45
N GLN A 91 2.94 2.00 13.54
CA GLN A 91 3.08 3.44 13.81
C GLN A 91 4.08 4.10 12.86
N ARG A 92 5.20 3.41 12.59
CA ARG A 92 6.21 3.85 11.64
C ARG A 92 5.65 3.85 10.22
N LEU A 93 4.89 2.83 9.84
CA LEU A 93 4.21 2.80 8.53
C LEU A 93 3.17 3.92 8.40
N TYR A 94 2.38 4.17 9.44
CA TYR A 94 1.47 5.31 9.48
C TYR A 94 2.20 6.65 9.26
N GLY A 95 3.35 6.85 9.92
CA GLY A 95 4.18 8.03 9.72
C GLY A 95 4.64 8.21 8.28
N LEU A 96 5.03 7.11 7.61
CA LEU A 96 5.38 7.13 6.18
C LEU A 96 4.17 7.50 5.31
N LEU A 97 3.01 6.90 5.55
CA LEU A 97 1.79 7.19 4.79
C LEU A 97 1.37 8.67 4.91
N MET A 98 1.61 9.28 6.07
CA MET A 98 1.34 10.70 6.31
C MET A 98 2.38 11.63 5.66
N ALA A 99 3.63 11.18 5.48
CA ALA A 99 4.72 12.00 4.94
C ALA A 99 4.53 12.32 3.45
N ALA A 100 4.53 13.62 3.09
CA ALA A 100 4.32 14.10 1.72
C ALA A 100 5.17 13.34 0.69
N ASP A 101 4.63 13.16 -0.52
CA ASP A 101 5.30 12.49 -1.65
C ASP A 101 5.70 11.03 -1.44
N THR A 102 5.25 10.39 -0.36
CA THR A 102 5.49 8.96 -0.17
C THR A 102 4.79 8.12 -1.25
N HIS A 103 5.60 7.40 -2.02
CA HIS A 103 5.17 6.32 -2.90
C HIS A 103 5.56 4.99 -2.26
N LEU A 104 4.56 4.15 -2.02
CA LEU A 104 4.77 2.79 -1.52
C LEU A 104 4.58 1.79 -2.64
N VAL A 105 5.43 0.76 -2.65
CA VAL A 105 5.26 -0.40 -3.52
C VAL A 105 5.15 -1.63 -2.64
N MET A 106 4.22 -2.53 -2.93
CA MET A 106 4.11 -3.83 -2.29
C MET A 106 4.09 -4.93 -3.35
N ASP A 107 4.99 -5.89 -3.20
CA ASP A 107 5.30 -6.90 -4.19
C ASP A 107 5.92 -8.13 -3.50
N PHE A 108 5.74 -9.29 -4.12
CA PHE A 108 6.40 -10.52 -3.74
C PHE A 108 7.74 -10.59 -4.45
N ASN A 109 8.83 -10.76 -3.71
CA ASN A 109 10.12 -11.11 -4.31
C ASN A 109 9.94 -12.33 -5.21
N GLN A 110 10.40 -12.20 -6.45
CA GLN A 110 10.47 -13.29 -7.42
C GLN A 110 11.40 -14.40 -6.93
#